data_AF-A0A3M1VU61-F1
#
_entry.id   AF-A0A3M1VU61-F1
#
_cell.length_a   1.000
_cell.length_b   1.000
_cell.length_c   1.000
_cell.angle_alpha   90.00
_cell.angle_beta   90.00
_cell.angle_gamma   90.00
#
_symmetry.space_group_name_H-M   'P 1'
#
loop_
_entity.id
_entity.type
_entity.pdbx_description
1 polymer ?
#
loop_
_entity_poly.entity_id
_entity_poly.type
_entity_poly.pdbx_seq_one_letter_code
_entity_poly.pdbx_strand_id
1 'polypeptide(L)'
;GNNRYPIDQAEALARQVFGSNVMEGHLGEVRQRLMREPLIKDAIVARLLPNALRIRLIEREPVAVVALSSGRLVCVDAEGVVLGNFELLGDQPPLLGWDERASALSRSRNRQRLRLYLELKRALTATGRDDWDQVDQVDIHDLSDVAVSLTRSPTTWIHLGDGDFGPRFALGLDVLDAIRHRNRQQLRRLGIPLNDEMLVAGVDITYIDVSHPSRVVVRLPGAKLRSQIRRRKHRG
;
A
#
# COMPACT_ATOMS: atom_id res chain seq x y z
N GLY A 1 21.57 -8.82 -9.77
CA GLY A 1 20.14 -9.04 -9.55
C GLY A 1 19.41 -8.01 -10.39
N ASN A 2 18.42 -7.33 -9.82
CA ASN A 2 17.79 -6.15 -10.43
C ASN A 2 18.63 -4.87 -10.21
N ASN A 3 19.86 -5.00 -9.66
CA ASN A 3 20.84 -3.93 -9.44
C ASN A 3 20.34 -2.78 -8.55
N ARG A 4 19.35 -3.03 -7.69
CA ARG A 4 18.89 -2.07 -6.67
C ARG A 4 19.88 -1.96 -5.51
N TYR A 5 20.56 -3.05 -5.18
CA TYR A 5 21.70 -3.02 -4.26
C TYR A 5 22.98 -2.73 -5.06
N PRO A 6 23.68 -1.59 -4.81
CA PRO A 6 24.84 -1.20 -5.59
C PRO A 6 25.98 -2.23 -5.52
N ILE A 7 26.57 -2.56 -6.67
CA ILE A 7 27.68 -3.52 -6.76
C ILE A 7 28.86 -3.05 -5.91
N ASP A 8 29.20 -1.75 -5.95
CA ASP A 8 30.32 -1.18 -5.18
C ASP A 8 30.14 -1.35 -3.66
N GLN A 9 28.89 -1.33 -3.17
CA GLN A 9 28.60 -1.59 -1.75
C GLN A 9 28.83 -3.06 -1.41
N ALA A 10 28.42 -3.99 -2.28
CA ALA A 10 28.68 -5.41 -2.11
C ALA A 10 30.19 -5.70 -2.09
N GLU A 11 30.95 -5.07 -2.99
CA GLU A 11 32.40 -5.19 -3.06
C GLU A 11 33.07 -4.61 -1.81
N ALA A 12 32.68 -3.41 -1.38
CA ALA A 12 33.23 -2.77 -0.20
C ALA A 12 33.01 -3.62 1.06
N LEU A 13 31.80 -4.18 1.22
CA LEU A 13 31.46 -5.07 2.32
C LEU A 13 32.32 -6.35 2.29
N ALA A 14 32.53 -6.93 1.11
CA ALA A 14 33.42 -8.09 0.97
C ALA A 14 34.87 -7.74 1.32
N ARG A 15 35.41 -6.61 0.84
CA ARG A 15 36.76 -6.15 1.17
C ARG A 15 36.97 -5.94 2.67
N GLN A 16 35.96 -5.44 3.39
CA GLN A 16 36.03 -5.27 4.85
C GLN A 16 36.19 -6.59 5.61
N VAL A 17 35.64 -7.70 5.09
CA VAL A 17 35.73 -9.02 5.73
C VAL A 17 37.02 -9.74 5.35
N PHE A 18 37.45 -9.61 4.09
CA PHE A 18 38.63 -10.30 3.58
C PHE A 18 39.95 -9.57 3.81
N GLY A 19 39.93 -8.27 4.14
CA GLY A 19 41.15 -7.47 4.28
C GLY A 19 42.04 -7.59 3.04
N SER A 20 43.35 -7.76 3.25
CA SER A 20 44.34 -7.93 2.16
C SER A 20 44.47 -9.37 1.65
N ASN A 21 43.93 -10.37 2.36
CA ASN A 21 44.10 -11.78 2.02
C ASN A 21 42.76 -12.50 1.86
N VAL A 22 42.34 -12.66 0.61
CA VAL A 22 41.09 -13.33 0.24
C VAL A 22 41.06 -14.77 0.77
N MET A 23 42.20 -15.43 1.03
CA MET A 23 42.27 -16.83 1.47
C MET A 23 41.87 -17.06 2.93
N GLU A 24 42.00 -16.07 3.81
CA GLU A 24 41.72 -16.22 5.26
C GLU A 24 40.30 -15.79 5.64
N GLY A 25 39.64 -14.95 4.84
CA GLY A 25 38.30 -14.46 5.17
C GLY A 25 37.23 -15.55 5.08
N HIS A 26 36.26 -15.47 5.99
CA HIS A 26 35.13 -16.40 6.03
C HIS A 26 34.07 -15.98 5.02
N LEU A 27 33.90 -16.76 3.93
CA LEU A 27 32.82 -16.58 2.94
C LEU A 27 31.44 -16.49 3.63
N GLY A 28 31.26 -17.27 4.70
CA GLY A 28 30.05 -17.25 5.52
C GLY A 28 29.80 -15.90 6.20
N GLU A 29 30.85 -15.19 6.61
CA GLU A 29 30.71 -13.87 7.22
C GLU A 29 30.27 -12.81 6.19
N VAL A 30 30.86 -12.83 4.98
CA VAL A 30 30.39 -11.95 3.89
C VAL A 30 28.92 -12.22 3.57
N ARG A 31 28.54 -13.50 3.46
CA ARG A 31 27.14 -13.86 3.25
C ARG A 31 26.26 -13.34 4.39
N GLN A 32 26.64 -13.54 5.65
CA GLN A 32 25.87 -13.07 6.80
C GLN A 32 25.70 -11.55 6.82
N ARG A 33 26.75 -10.79 6.48
CA ARG A 33 26.65 -9.33 6.39
C ARG A 33 25.76 -8.88 5.24
N LEU A 34 25.88 -9.48 4.05
CA LEU A 34 24.98 -9.22 2.92
C LEU A 34 23.51 -9.54 3.27
N MET A 35 23.26 -10.63 3.99
CA MET A 35 21.90 -11.01 4.41
C MET A 35 21.27 -10.06 5.45
N ARG A 36 22.03 -9.13 6.04
CA ARG A 36 21.49 -8.07 6.91
C ARG A 36 20.95 -6.89 6.12
N GLU A 37 21.31 -6.77 4.84
CA GLU A 37 20.82 -5.71 3.97
C GLU A 37 19.36 -5.99 3.59
N PRO A 38 18.41 -5.08 3.89
CA PRO A 38 16.99 -5.34 3.65
C PRO A 38 16.65 -5.59 2.19
N LEU A 39 17.40 -5.03 1.24
CA LEU A 39 17.19 -5.25 -0.19
C LEU A 39 17.60 -6.65 -0.66
N ILE A 40 18.38 -7.39 0.13
CA ILE A 40 18.91 -8.70 -0.24
C ILE A 40 17.97 -9.79 0.31
N LYS A 41 17.43 -10.60 -0.60
CA LYS A 41 16.64 -11.80 -0.26
C LYS A 41 17.54 -12.97 0.04
N ASP A 42 18.56 -13.15 -0.79
CA ASP A 42 19.58 -14.20 -0.62
C ASP A 42 20.90 -13.77 -1.25
N ALA A 43 22.00 -14.35 -0.75
CA ALA A 43 23.34 -14.12 -1.24
C ALA A 43 24.11 -15.44 -1.35
N ILE A 44 24.75 -15.65 -2.49
CA ILE A 44 25.66 -16.78 -2.73
C ILE A 44 27.06 -16.19 -2.87
N VAL A 45 27.97 -16.63 -2.01
CA VAL A 45 29.37 -16.19 -1.99
C VAL A 45 30.25 -17.41 -2.23
N ALA A 46 30.98 -17.41 -3.33
CA ALA A 46 31.86 -18.49 -3.73
C ALA A 46 33.26 -17.99 -4.04
N ARG A 47 34.27 -18.82 -3.78
CA ARG A 47 35.65 -18.55 -4.16
C ARG A 47 35.87 -18.93 -5.62
N LEU A 48 36.49 -18.03 -6.38
CA LEU A 48 36.97 -18.29 -7.73
C LEU A 48 38.50 -18.22 -7.69
N LEU A 49 39.14 -19.39 -7.71
CA LEU A 49 40.58 -19.51 -7.56
C LEU A 49 41.34 -18.87 -8.75
N PRO A 50 42.58 -18.38 -8.54
CA PRO A 50 43.29 -18.34 -7.26
C PRO A 50 42.83 -17.19 -6.33
N ASN A 51 42.44 -16.03 -6.85
CA ASN A 51 42.36 -14.79 -6.05
C ASN A 51 41.05 -13.99 -6.16
N ALA A 52 39.96 -14.58 -6.65
CA ALA A 52 38.70 -13.88 -6.86
C ALA A 52 37.54 -14.42 -6.01
N LEU A 53 36.53 -13.57 -5.81
CA LEU A 53 35.26 -13.95 -5.21
C LEU A 53 34.15 -13.76 -6.25
N ARG A 54 33.22 -14.70 -6.28
CA ARG A 54 31.98 -14.59 -7.01
C ARG A 54 30.86 -14.37 -6.01
N ILE A 55 30.22 -13.21 -6.09
CA ILE A 55 29.04 -12.87 -5.30
C ILE A 55 27.83 -12.82 -6.24
N ARG A 56 26.80 -13.62 -5.94
CA ARG A 56 25.51 -13.56 -6.62
C ARG A 56 24.46 -13.13 -5.60
N LEU A 57 23.81 -12.01 -5.89
CA LEU A 57 22.74 -11.46 -5.05
C LEU A 57 21.37 -11.75 -5.69
N ILE A 58 20.44 -12.22 -4.86
CA ILE A 58 19.02 -12.27 -5.15
C ILE A 58 18.40 -11.12 -4.37
N GLU A 59 17.89 -10.12 -5.09
CA GLU A 59 17.29 -8.93 -4.49
C GLU A 59 15.79 -9.17 -4.21
N ARG A 60 15.27 -8.52 -3.17
CA ARG A 60 13.84 -8.51 -2.88
C ARG A 60 13.11 -7.65 -3.91
N GLU A 61 11.89 -8.05 -4.22
CA GLU A 61 10.99 -7.31 -5.09
C GLU A 61 10.02 -6.49 -4.23
N PRO A 62 10.01 -5.15 -4.36
CA PRO A 62 9.00 -4.32 -3.70
C PRO A 62 7.62 -4.65 -4.28
N VAL A 63 6.60 -4.75 -3.42
CA VAL A 63 5.22 -5.09 -3.85
C VAL A 63 4.17 -4.08 -3.38
N ALA A 64 4.46 -3.32 -2.33
CA ALA A 64 3.59 -2.26 -1.84
C ALA A 64 4.38 -1.10 -1.25
N VAL A 65 3.76 0.08 -1.25
CA VAL A 65 4.16 1.22 -0.42
C VAL A 65 3.29 1.20 0.83
N VAL A 66 3.89 1.35 2.01
CA VAL A 66 3.18 1.41 3.29
C VAL A 66 3.41 2.75 3.96
N ALA A 67 2.37 3.32 4.54
CA ALA A 67 2.48 4.50 5.38
C ALA A 67 2.72 4.08 6.83
N LEU A 68 3.83 4.53 7.41
CA LEU A 68 4.14 4.35 8.81
C LEU A 68 3.39 5.36 9.67
N SER A 69 3.24 5.07 10.95
CA SER A 69 2.62 5.98 11.94
C SER A 69 3.32 7.34 12.02
N SER A 70 4.61 7.40 11.66
CA SER A 70 5.39 8.64 11.57
C SER A 70 5.06 9.52 10.34
N GLY A 71 4.19 9.07 9.44
CA GLY A 71 3.92 9.71 8.15
C GLY A 71 4.95 9.44 7.06
N ARG A 72 5.94 8.57 7.32
CA ARG A 72 6.93 8.16 6.30
C ARG A 72 6.34 7.07 5.42
N LEU A 73 6.63 7.14 4.12
CA LEU A 73 6.32 6.08 3.16
C LEU A 73 7.54 5.19 2.96
N VAL A 74 7.33 3.87 2.98
CA VAL A 74 8.39 2.89 2.74
C VAL A 74 7.91 1.77 1.81
N CYS A 75 8.82 1.20 1.04
CA CYS A 75 8.52 -0.01 0.28
C CYS A 75 8.65 -1.26 1.15
N VAL A 76 7.78 -2.23 0.89
CA VAL A 76 7.87 -3.57 1.49
C VAL A 76 7.81 -4.64 0.42
N ASP A 77 8.40 -5.80 0.69
CA ASP A 77 8.25 -6.99 -0.15
C ASP A 77 7.04 -7.85 0.27
N ALA A 78 6.81 -8.95 -0.45
CA ALA A 78 5.70 -9.88 -0.17
C ALA A 78 5.81 -10.60 1.20
N GLU A 79 6.98 -10.62 1.82
CA GLU A 79 7.20 -11.19 3.16
C GLU A 79 6.96 -10.16 4.27
N GLY A 80 6.74 -8.89 3.91
CA GLY A 80 6.57 -7.77 4.82
C GLY A 80 7.88 -7.19 5.34
N VAL A 81 9.00 -7.45 4.65
CA VAL A 81 10.30 -6.82 4.96
C VAL A 81 10.31 -5.41 4.41
N VAL A 82 10.63 -4.44 5.26
CA VAL A 82 10.79 -3.03 4.87
C VAL A 82 12.11 -2.88 4.11
N LEU A 83 12.02 -2.45 2.84
CA LEU A 83 13.14 -2.36 1.92
C LEU A 83 13.82 -0.98 1.92
N GLY A 84 13.12 0.06 2.39
CA GLY A 84 13.61 1.43 2.38
C GLY A 84 12.67 2.37 1.64
N ASN A 85 13.22 3.26 0.81
CA ASN A 85 12.48 4.36 0.18
C ASN A 85 11.33 3.87 -0.73
N PHE A 86 10.21 4.59 -0.75
CA PHE A 86 9.02 4.26 -1.53
C PHE A 86 9.24 4.38 -3.04
N GLU A 87 10.20 5.20 -3.48
CA GLU A 87 10.55 5.42 -4.89
C GLU A 87 10.93 4.12 -5.63
N LEU A 88 11.26 3.04 -4.92
CA LEU A 88 11.60 1.73 -5.50
C LEU A 88 10.44 1.08 -6.27
N LEU A 89 9.19 1.46 -5.98
CA LEU A 89 7.98 0.89 -6.59
C LEU A 89 7.21 1.89 -7.47
N GLY A 90 7.65 3.15 -7.55
CA GLY A 90 6.94 4.21 -8.25
C GLY A 90 5.69 4.69 -7.49
N ASP A 91 4.82 5.42 -8.21
CA ASP A 91 3.58 5.95 -7.64
C ASP A 91 2.59 4.81 -7.40
N GLN A 92 2.34 4.50 -6.13
CA GLN A 92 1.39 3.47 -5.71
C GLN A 92 0.61 4.00 -4.51
N PRO A 93 -0.73 3.76 -4.47
CA PRO A 93 -1.53 4.10 -3.30
C PRO A 93 -0.93 3.48 -2.04
N PRO A 94 -0.56 4.27 -1.02
CA PRO A 94 0.04 3.73 0.18
C PRO A 94 -0.99 2.94 0.99
N LEU A 95 -0.53 1.83 1.55
CA LEU A 95 -1.27 1.01 2.51
C LEU A 95 -1.18 1.62 3.91
N LEU A 96 -2.33 1.85 4.54
CA LEU A 96 -2.46 2.26 5.93
C LEU A 96 -2.75 1.06 6.83
N GLY A 97 -2.50 1.22 8.14
CA GLY A 97 -2.75 0.17 9.15
C GLY A 97 -1.58 -0.78 9.39
N TRP A 98 -0.37 -0.44 8.92
CA TRP A 98 0.83 -1.24 9.14
C TRP A 98 1.16 -1.40 10.63
N ASP A 99 1.42 -2.62 11.10
CA ASP A 99 1.85 -2.86 12.47
C ASP A 99 3.39 -2.88 12.55
N GLU A 100 3.98 -1.83 13.12
CA GLU A 100 5.43 -1.62 13.19
C GLU A 100 6.12 -2.44 14.29
N ARG A 101 5.37 -3.15 15.14
CA ARG A 101 5.96 -3.94 16.23
C ARG A 101 6.76 -5.13 15.69
N ALA A 102 7.90 -5.40 16.30
CA ALA A 102 8.79 -6.51 15.93
C ALA A 102 8.30 -7.90 16.38
N SER A 103 6.99 -8.16 16.38
CA SER A 103 6.39 -9.42 16.85
C SER A 103 6.03 -10.38 15.70
N ALA A 104 5.96 -11.69 16.00
CA ALA A 104 5.52 -12.69 15.02
C ALA A 104 4.06 -12.46 14.57
N LEU A 105 3.20 -12.03 15.50
CA LEU A 105 1.80 -11.69 15.23
C LEU A 105 1.69 -10.50 14.27
N SER A 106 2.47 -9.43 14.52
CA SER A 106 2.52 -8.23 13.67
C SER A 106 2.97 -8.58 12.25
N ARG A 107 4.03 -9.39 12.12
CA ARG A 107 4.48 -9.91 10.81
C ARG A 107 3.40 -10.72 10.11
N SER A 108 2.70 -11.60 10.83
CA SER A 108 1.61 -12.40 10.27
C SER A 108 0.47 -11.53 9.75
N ARG A 109 0.04 -10.53 10.54
CA ARG A 109 -1.02 -9.59 10.16
C ARG A 109 -0.62 -8.72 8.98
N ASN A 110 0.62 -8.22 8.95
CA ASN A 110 1.11 -7.42 7.82
C ASN A 110 1.14 -8.22 6.52
N ARG A 111 1.49 -9.52 6.55
CA ARG A 111 1.35 -10.40 5.38
C ARG A 111 -0.10 -10.57 4.92
N GLN A 112 -1.06 -10.63 5.85
CA GLN A 112 -2.48 -10.65 5.51
C GLN A 112 -2.93 -9.33 4.86
N ARG A 113 -2.47 -8.18 5.38
CA ARG A 113 -2.71 -6.86 4.75
C ARG A 113 -2.16 -6.79 3.33
N LEU A 114 -0.93 -7.26 3.12
CA LEU A 114 -0.32 -7.30 1.79
C LEU A 114 -1.08 -8.19 0.82
N ARG A 115 -1.60 -9.33 1.30
CA ARG A 115 -2.46 -10.19 0.50
C ARG A 115 -3.71 -9.45 0.03
N LEU A 116 -4.45 -8.82 0.95
CA LEU A 116 -5.65 -8.06 0.64
C LEU A 116 -5.36 -6.89 -0.32
N TYR A 117 -4.28 -6.16 -0.08
CA TYR A 117 -3.84 -5.06 -0.96
C TYR A 117 -3.54 -5.53 -2.39
N LEU A 118 -2.83 -6.65 -2.53
CA LEU A 118 -2.51 -7.21 -3.85
C LEU A 118 -3.74 -7.80 -4.53
N GLU A 119 -4.67 -8.40 -3.77
CA GLU A 119 -5.96 -8.87 -4.27
C GLU A 119 -6.83 -7.70 -4.77
N LEU A 120 -6.92 -6.61 -4.00
CA LEU A 120 -7.57 -5.36 -4.40
C LEU A 120 -6.95 -4.79 -5.67
N LYS A 121 -5.62 -4.62 -5.70
CA LYS A 121 -4.90 -4.10 -6.86
C LYS A 121 -5.21 -4.92 -8.11
N ARG A 122 -5.12 -6.25 -8.02
CA ARG A 122 -5.46 -7.14 -9.14
C ARG A 122 -6.91 -6.97 -9.58
N ALA A 123 -7.84 -6.93 -8.65
CA ALA A 123 -9.27 -6.78 -8.96
C ALA A 123 -9.58 -5.46 -9.68
N LEU A 124 -8.91 -4.36 -9.30
CA LEU A 124 -9.14 -3.05 -9.92
C LEU A 124 -8.35 -2.87 -11.23
N THR A 125 -7.17 -3.48 -11.38
CA THR A 125 -6.45 -3.46 -12.66
C THR A 125 -7.15 -4.33 -13.71
N ALA A 126 -7.80 -5.43 -13.31
CA ALA A 126 -8.44 -6.36 -14.23
C ALA A 126 -9.69 -5.78 -14.95
N THR A 127 -10.23 -4.64 -14.50
CA THR A 127 -11.42 -4.03 -15.10
C THR A 127 -11.13 -3.33 -16.43
N GLY A 128 -9.86 -2.99 -16.70
CA GLY A 128 -9.45 -2.21 -17.88
C GLY A 128 -9.92 -0.76 -17.87
N ARG A 129 -10.36 -0.23 -16.71
CA ARG A 129 -10.90 1.14 -16.54
C ARG A 129 -9.98 2.08 -15.78
N ASP A 130 -8.71 1.72 -15.62
CA ASP A 130 -7.73 2.46 -14.80
C ASP A 130 -8.27 2.72 -13.37
N ASP A 131 -9.10 1.81 -12.85
CA ASP A 131 -9.76 1.94 -11.54
C ASP A 131 -8.72 2.04 -10.40
N TRP A 132 -7.59 1.34 -10.54
CA TRP A 132 -6.47 1.40 -9.60
C TRP A 132 -5.84 2.81 -9.53
N ASP A 133 -5.73 3.50 -10.66
CA ASP A 133 -5.06 4.80 -10.74
C ASP A 133 -5.90 5.94 -10.13
N GLN A 134 -7.19 5.68 -9.88
CA GLN A 134 -8.08 6.60 -9.19
C GLN A 134 -7.97 6.49 -7.66
N VAL A 135 -7.35 5.43 -7.14
CA VAL A 135 -7.18 5.21 -5.71
C VAL A 135 -6.07 6.12 -5.19
N ASP A 136 -6.36 6.87 -4.13
CA ASP A 136 -5.39 7.72 -3.45
C ASP A 136 -4.68 6.93 -2.33
N GLN A 137 -5.44 6.25 -1.47
CA GLN A 137 -4.91 5.45 -0.37
C GLN A 137 -5.75 4.19 -0.14
N VAL A 138 -5.13 3.17 0.44
CA VAL A 138 -5.79 1.92 0.85
C VAL A 138 -5.66 1.77 2.36
N ASP A 139 -6.78 1.75 3.07
CA ASP A 139 -6.82 1.52 4.51
C ASP A 139 -7.15 0.06 4.82
N ILE A 140 -6.27 -0.59 5.59
CA ILE A 140 -6.48 -1.96 6.09
C ILE A 140 -6.08 -2.01 7.57
N HIS A 141 -6.60 -1.08 8.39
CA HIS A 141 -6.43 -1.20 9.84
C HIS A 141 -7.12 -2.47 10.37
N ASP A 142 -8.33 -2.73 9.86
CA ASP A 142 -9.11 -3.94 10.09
C ASP A 142 -8.95 -4.91 8.90
N LEU A 143 -8.68 -6.19 9.18
CA LEU A 143 -8.53 -7.21 8.14
C LEU A 143 -9.87 -7.65 7.53
N SER A 144 -11.00 -7.35 8.19
CA SER A 144 -12.34 -7.59 7.62
C SER A 144 -12.89 -6.41 6.82
N ASP A 145 -12.17 -5.29 6.75
CA ASP A 145 -12.65 -4.07 6.11
C ASP A 145 -11.51 -3.34 5.39
N VAL A 146 -11.38 -3.63 4.10
CA VAL A 146 -10.53 -2.88 3.18
C VAL A 146 -11.30 -1.66 2.72
N ALA A 147 -10.77 -0.47 3.00
CA ALA A 147 -11.33 0.78 2.52
C ALA A 147 -10.37 1.50 1.58
N VAL A 148 -10.92 2.30 0.67
CA VAL A 148 -10.14 3.10 -0.28
C VAL A 148 -10.59 4.54 -0.29
N SER A 149 -9.65 5.47 -0.41
CA SER A 149 -9.91 6.85 -0.80
C SER A 149 -9.62 7.05 -2.28
N LEU A 150 -10.17 8.10 -2.87
CA LEU A 150 -9.96 8.42 -4.29
C LEU A 150 -9.19 9.73 -4.44
N THR A 151 -8.35 9.84 -5.47
CA THR A 151 -7.59 11.07 -5.78
C THR A 151 -8.51 12.27 -5.99
N ARG A 152 -9.68 12.04 -6.60
CA ARG A 152 -10.73 13.06 -6.83
C ARG A 152 -11.59 13.37 -5.61
N SER A 153 -11.43 12.63 -4.51
CA SER A 153 -12.17 12.78 -3.26
C SER A 153 -11.42 12.16 -2.07
N PRO A 154 -10.25 12.73 -1.69
CA PRO A 154 -9.33 12.10 -0.74
C PRO A 154 -9.88 12.02 0.69
N THR A 155 -10.97 12.74 0.97
CA THR A 155 -11.67 12.72 2.28
C THR A 155 -12.81 11.72 2.34
N THR A 156 -13.15 11.06 1.22
CA THR A 156 -14.21 10.04 1.15
C THR A 156 -13.58 8.67 1.22
N TRP A 157 -13.94 7.90 2.25
CA TRP A 157 -13.57 6.49 2.35
C TRP A 157 -14.71 5.61 1.82
N ILE A 158 -14.39 4.72 0.88
CA ILE A 158 -15.28 3.68 0.37
C ILE A 158 -14.85 2.36 1.01
N HIS A 159 -15.69 1.84 1.90
CA HIS A 159 -15.46 0.58 2.63
C HIS A 159 -15.97 -0.59 1.78
N LEU A 160 -15.05 -1.46 1.38
CA LEU A 160 -15.27 -2.58 0.47
C LEU A 160 -15.44 -3.90 1.23
N GLY A 161 -15.16 -3.97 2.53
CA GLY A 161 -15.11 -5.23 3.26
C GLY A 161 -13.85 -6.03 2.90
N ASP A 162 -13.93 -7.36 2.94
CA ASP A 162 -12.79 -8.29 2.81
C ASP A 162 -12.72 -9.07 1.49
N GLY A 163 -13.57 -8.74 0.52
CA GLY A 163 -13.66 -9.47 -0.75
C GLY A 163 -14.53 -8.78 -1.80
N ASP A 164 -14.70 -9.43 -2.95
CA ASP A 164 -15.48 -8.93 -4.10
C ASP A 164 -15.14 -7.48 -4.49
N PHE A 165 -13.86 -7.12 -4.40
CA PHE A 165 -13.41 -5.73 -4.46
C PHE A 165 -13.83 -5.00 -5.74
N GLY A 166 -13.73 -5.63 -6.91
CA GLY A 166 -14.09 -5.00 -8.18
C GLY A 166 -15.56 -4.53 -8.24
N PRO A 167 -16.54 -5.44 -8.08
CA PRO A 167 -17.95 -5.07 -8.03
C PRO A 167 -18.29 -4.08 -6.92
N ARG A 168 -17.73 -4.24 -5.71
CA ARG A 168 -17.98 -3.33 -4.59
C ARG A 168 -17.41 -1.94 -4.83
N PHE A 169 -16.22 -1.85 -5.41
CA PHE A 169 -15.62 -0.58 -5.80
C PHE A 169 -16.46 0.15 -6.83
N ALA A 170 -16.91 -0.56 -7.89
CA ALA A 170 -17.80 0.01 -8.90
C ALA A 170 -19.12 0.52 -8.29
N LEU A 171 -19.73 -0.23 -7.38
CA LEU A 171 -20.91 0.21 -6.63
C LEU A 171 -20.62 1.47 -5.80
N GLY A 172 -19.46 1.53 -5.12
CA GLY A 172 -19.03 2.70 -4.37
C GLY A 172 -18.87 3.95 -5.25
N LEU A 173 -18.31 3.79 -6.46
CA LEU A 173 -18.21 4.87 -7.44
C LEU A 173 -19.59 5.33 -7.92
N ASP A 174 -20.49 4.39 -8.26
CA ASP A 174 -21.86 4.69 -8.69
C ASP A 174 -22.61 5.48 -7.62
N VAL A 175 -22.45 5.10 -6.34
CA VAL A 175 -23.01 5.82 -5.18
C VAL A 175 -22.45 7.24 -5.12
N LEU A 176 -21.11 7.36 -5.15
CA LEU A 176 -20.42 8.65 -5.06
C LEU A 176 -20.87 9.61 -6.17
N ASP A 177 -20.92 9.13 -7.40
CA ASP A 177 -21.30 9.94 -8.56
C ASP A 177 -22.79 10.29 -8.54
N ALA A 178 -23.66 9.35 -8.15
CA ALA A 178 -25.09 9.63 -7.98
C ALA A 178 -25.33 10.75 -6.95
N ILE A 179 -24.56 10.79 -5.85
CA ILE A 179 -24.65 11.88 -4.86
C ILE A 179 -24.11 13.19 -5.45
N ARG A 180 -22.89 13.18 -6.02
CA ARG A 180 -22.25 14.39 -6.58
C ARG A 180 -23.08 15.04 -7.68
N HIS A 181 -23.74 14.24 -8.50
CA HIS A 181 -24.62 14.70 -9.57
C HIS A 181 -26.07 14.91 -9.11
N ARG A 182 -26.39 14.63 -7.84
CA ARG A 182 -27.74 14.73 -7.27
C ARG A 182 -28.76 13.90 -8.06
N ASN A 183 -28.33 12.76 -8.60
CA ASN A 183 -29.12 11.86 -9.42
C ASN A 183 -30.08 11.02 -8.55
N ARG A 184 -31.23 11.60 -8.21
CA ARG A 184 -32.27 10.98 -7.38
C ARG A 184 -32.74 9.62 -7.90
N GLN A 185 -32.83 9.46 -9.22
CA GLN A 185 -33.29 8.21 -9.83
C GLN A 185 -32.27 7.09 -9.64
N GLN A 186 -30.98 7.38 -9.83
CA GLN A 186 -29.90 6.42 -9.60
C GLN A 186 -29.77 6.05 -8.12
N LEU A 187 -29.85 7.03 -7.20
CA LEU A 187 -29.84 6.75 -5.75
C LEU A 187 -30.98 5.79 -5.34
N ARG A 188 -32.19 6.00 -5.87
CA ARG A 188 -33.33 5.08 -5.63
C ARG A 188 -33.08 3.68 -6.20
N ARG A 189 -32.54 3.59 -7.42
CA ARG A 189 -32.19 2.30 -8.05
C ARG A 189 -31.14 1.54 -7.24
N LEU A 190 -30.20 2.25 -6.62
CA LEU A 190 -29.16 1.69 -5.75
C LEU A 190 -29.67 1.40 -4.32
N GLY A 191 -30.95 1.64 -4.02
CA GLY A 191 -31.54 1.40 -2.70
C GLY A 191 -31.08 2.37 -1.61
N ILE A 192 -30.54 3.53 -1.99
CA ILE A 192 -29.98 4.50 -1.04
C ILE A 192 -31.10 5.43 -0.57
N PRO A 193 -31.35 5.53 0.75
CA PRO A 193 -32.34 6.45 1.29
C PRO A 193 -32.00 7.89 0.89
N LEU A 194 -32.96 8.59 0.29
CA LEU A 194 -32.80 10.00 -0.03
C LEU A 194 -32.91 10.81 1.25
N ASN A 195 -31.87 11.58 1.54
CA ASN A 195 -31.87 12.59 2.59
C ASN A 195 -31.58 13.96 1.96
N ASP A 196 -32.29 15.00 2.37
CA ASP A 196 -32.17 16.33 1.74
C ASP A 196 -30.75 16.89 1.85
N GLU A 197 -30.03 16.55 2.93
CA GLU A 197 -28.62 16.90 3.11
C GLU A 197 -27.70 16.33 2.02
N MET A 198 -28.00 15.13 1.49
CA MET A 198 -27.22 14.49 0.41
C MET A 198 -27.45 15.15 -0.95
N LEU A 199 -28.51 15.95 -1.09
CA LEU A 199 -28.86 16.60 -2.34
C LEU A 199 -28.36 18.05 -2.42
N VAL A 200 -27.69 18.52 -1.36
CA VAL A 200 -27.04 19.83 -1.33
C VAL A 200 -25.87 19.85 -2.31
N ALA A 201 -25.79 20.92 -3.10
CA ALA A 201 -24.69 21.12 -4.04
C ALA A 201 -23.33 21.14 -3.31
N GLY A 202 -22.39 20.32 -3.77
CA GLY A 202 -21.05 20.27 -3.18
C GLY A 202 -21.01 19.66 -1.78
N VAL A 203 -21.95 18.76 -1.45
CA VAL A 203 -21.91 17.99 -0.21
C VAL A 203 -20.61 17.18 -0.11
N ASP A 204 -19.89 17.35 1.00
CA ASP A 204 -18.75 16.49 1.33
C ASP A 204 -19.30 15.15 1.81
N ILE A 205 -18.75 14.05 1.30
CA ILE A 205 -19.04 12.69 1.77
C ILE A 205 -17.79 12.24 2.50
N THR A 206 -17.95 11.57 3.64
CA THR A 206 -16.80 11.05 4.39
C THR A 206 -16.69 9.54 4.28
N TYR A 207 -17.81 8.86 4.05
CA TYR A 207 -17.92 7.42 4.25
C TYR A 207 -19.03 6.85 3.37
N ILE A 208 -18.68 5.82 2.60
CA ILE A 208 -19.59 5.00 1.81
C ILE A 208 -19.25 3.54 2.14
N ASP A 209 -20.16 2.79 2.73
CA ASP A 209 -20.00 1.37 2.99
C ASP A 209 -20.79 0.55 1.98
N VAL A 210 -20.04 -0.24 1.22
CA VAL A 210 -20.53 -1.16 0.18
C VAL A 210 -20.04 -2.58 0.45
N SER A 211 -19.52 -2.86 1.66
CA SER A 211 -19.14 -4.21 2.10
C SER A 211 -20.31 -5.20 2.01
N HIS A 212 -21.55 -4.69 2.14
CA HIS A 212 -22.78 -5.43 1.95
C HIS A 212 -23.58 -4.78 0.81
N PRO A 213 -23.51 -5.30 -0.43
CA PRO A 213 -24.14 -4.67 -1.59
C PRO A 213 -25.66 -4.46 -1.48
N SER A 214 -26.35 -5.29 -0.68
CA SER A 214 -27.78 -5.14 -0.41
C SER A 214 -28.12 -4.08 0.63
N ARG A 215 -27.12 -3.54 1.33
CA ARG A 215 -27.28 -2.56 2.42
C ARG A 215 -26.15 -1.53 2.39
N VAL A 216 -26.19 -0.67 1.38
CA VAL A 216 -25.26 0.46 1.26
C VAL A 216 -25.53 1.49 2.34
N VAL A 217 -24.48 1.94 3.04
CA VAL A 217 -24.58 3.00 4.05
C VAL A 217 -23.74 4.20 3.62
N VAL A 218 -24.32 5.40 3.67
CA VAL A 218 -23.59 6.65 3.38
C VAL A 218 -23.62 7.54 4.62
N ARG A 219 -22.47 8.10 5.00
CA ARG A 219 -22.40 9.12 6.07
C ARG A 219 -21.76 10.40 5.56
N LEU A 220 -22.42 11.49 5.91
CA LEU A 220 -21.94 12.86 5.68
C LEU A 220 -21.13 13.33 6.90
N PRO A 221 -20.19 14.28 6.72
CA PRO A 221 -19.45 14.86 7.83
C PRO A 221 -20.40 15.56 8.80
N GLY A 222 -20.33 15.15 10.07
CA GLY A 222 -21.11 15.78 11.14
C GLY A 222 -20.83 17.28 11.26
N ALA A 223 -21.78 18.05 11.82
CA ALA A 223 -21.75 19.51 11.87
C ALA A 223 -20.44 20.13 12.41
N LYS A 224 -19.69 19.43 13.28
CA LYS A 224 -18.38 19.87 13.80
C LYS A 224 -17.25 19.85 12.76
N LEU A 225 -17.29 18.96 11.76
CA LEU A 225 -16.23 18.83 10.75
C LEU A 225 -16.36 19.87 9.61
N ARG A 226 -17.57 20.38 9.36
CA ARG A 226 -17.86 21.40 8.33
C ARG A 226 -17.11 22.72 8.54
N SER A 227 -16.79 23.08 9.80
CA SER A 227 -16.05 24.31 10.14
C SER A 227 -14.54 24.18 9.89
N GLN A 228 -13.98 22.98 10.00
CA GLN A 228 -12.55 22.72 9.81
C GLN A 228 -12.18 22.56 8.33
N ILE A 229 -13.05 21.92 7.52
CA ILE A 229 -12.85 21.78 6.06
C ILE A 229 -12.90 23.14 5.37
N ARG A 230 -13.82 24.03 5.77
CA ARG A 230 -13.90 25.42 5.26
C ARG A 230 -12.64 26.24 5.57
N ARG A 231 -12.01 26.05 6.74
CA ARG A 231 -10.78 26.77 7.11
C ARG A 231 -9.55 26.32 6.32
N ARG A 232 -9.50 25.07 5.85
CA ARG A 232 -8.41 24.59 4.99
C ARG A 232 -8.50 25.09 3.55
N LYS A 233 -9.71 25.23 2.98
CA LYS A 233 -9.94 25.80 1.63
C LYS A 233 -9.65 27.30 1.49
N HIS A 234 -9.40 28.03 2.58
CA HIS A 234 -9.04 29.46 2.55
C HIS A 234 -7.57 29.75 2.93
N ARG A 235 -6.75 28.71 3.09
CA ARG A 235 -5.32 28.83 3.41
C ARG A 235 -4.39 28.19 2.37
N GLY A 236 -4.92 27.85 1.19
CA GLY A 236 -4.15 27.41 0.02
C GLY A 236 -4.13 28.51 -1.02
#